data_AF-A0A963BSD7-F1
#
_entry.id   AF-A0A963BSD7-F1
#
_cell.length_a   1.000
_cell.length_b   1.000
_cell.length_c   1.000
_cell.angle_alpha   90.00
_cell.angle_beta   90.00
_cell.angle_gamma   90.00
#
_symmetry.space_group_name_H-M   'P 1'
#
loop_
_entity.id
_entity.type
_entity.pdbx_description
1 polymer ?
#
loop_
_entity_poly.entity_id
_entity_poly.type
_entity_poly.pdbx_seq_one_letter_code
_entity_poly.pdbx_strand_id
1 'polypeptide(L)'
;MPGSDLLHRFEDMATVSRRMVEAAQANAWDELLSLNDDLVRQREAIAALPPTGAAQLPIPQQARIGTLIREMQGHDHRIREVVGPMRDSLRDLLARKDRSLDLDRTYGAFRQSR
;
A
#
# COMPACT_ATOMS: atom_id res chain seq x y z
N MET A 1 6.64 29.72 -1.37
CA MET A 1 5.23 30.02 -1.69
C MET A 1 4.44 28.78 -1.30
N PRO A 2 3.53 28.81 -0.32
CA PRO A 2 2.91 27.60 0.25
C PRO A 2 2.13 26.76 -0.78
N GLY A 3 1.74 27.34 -1.91
CA GLY A 3 1.08 26.63 -2.99
C GLY A 3 1.97 25.74 -3.86
N SER A 4 3.24 26.10 -4.08
CA SER A 4 4.19 25.24 -4.81
C SER A 4 4.50 23.97 -4.03
N ASP A 5 4.52 24.07 -2.71
CA ASP A 5 4.83 22.96 -1.82
C ASP A 5 3.73 21.89 -1.84
N LEU A 6 2.47 22.28 -2.04
CA LEU A 6 1.36 21.32 -2.16
C LEU A 6 1.45 20.51 -3.45
N LEU A 7 1.67 21.17 -4.59
CA LEU A 7 1.81 20.48 -5.88
C LEU A 7 3.00 19.49 -5.86
N HIS A 8 4.16 19.93 -5.36
CA HIS A 8 5.33 19.06 -5.25
C HIS A 8 5.07 17.83 -4.37
N ARG A 9 4.37 17.97 -3.25
CA ARG A 9 3.98 16.81 -2.43
C ARG A 9 3.11 15.81 -3.18
N PHE A 10 2.17 16.28 -4.00
CA PHE A 10 1.37 15.39 -4.84
C PHE A 10 2.19 14.70 -5.94
N GLU A 11 3.18 15.39 -6.52
CA GLU A 11 4.11 14.81 -7.50
C GLU A 11 5.00 13.73 -6.86
N ASP A 12 5.49 13.99 -5.64
CA ASP A 12 6.26 13.02 -4.86
C ASP A 12 5.42 11.79 -4.52
N MET A 13 4.18 11.98 -4.05
CA MET A 13 3.26 10.87 -3.75
C MET A 13 2.92 10.05 -5.01
N ALA A 14 2.76 10.68 -6.17
CA ALA A 14 2.57 9.97 -7.44
C ALA A 14 3.80 9.15 -7.82
N THR A 15 5.00 9.68 -7.57
CA THR A 15 6.27 8.96 -7.80
C THR A 15 6.41 7.76 -6.86
N VAL A 16 6.14 7.94 -5.57
CA VAL A 16 6.17 6.87 -4.56
C VAL A 16 5.17 5.77 -4.90
N SER A 17 3.92 6.12 -5.21
CA SER A 17 2.89 5.13 -5.56
C SER A 17 3.22 4.35 -6.84
N ARG A 18 3.89 4.95 -7.82
CA ARG A 18 4.42 4.22 -8.98
C ARG A 18 5.49 3.20 -8.57
N ARG A 19 6.45 3.60 -7.73
CA ARG A 19 7.48 2.69 -7.20
C ARG A 19 6.87 1.55 -6.39
N MET A 20 5.77 1.79 -5.68
CA MET A 20 5.04 0.73 -4.99
C MET A 20 4.45 -0.30 -5.96
N VAL A 21 3.98 0.11 -7.15
CA VAL A 21 3.54 -0.84 -8.18
C VAL A 21 4.71 -1.72 -8.63
N GLU A 22 5.88 -1.12 -8.88
CA GLU A 22 7.08 -1.85 -9.29
C GLU A 22 7.54 -2.83 -8.20
N ALA A 23 7.60 -2.40 -6.93
CA ALA A 23 7.94 -3.23 -5.79
C ALA A 23 6.94 -4.39 -5.60
N ALA A 24 5.64 -4.13 -5.75
CA ALA A 24 4.60 -5.16 -5.69
C ALA A 24 4.79 -6.21 -6.80
N GLN A 25 5.07 -5.78 -8.04
CA GLN A 25 5.33 -6.69 -9.17
C GLN A 25 6.60 -7.52 -8.98
N ALA A 26 7.63 -6.94 -8.35
CA ALA A 26 8.87 -7.63 -8.03
C ALA A 26 8.79 -8.52 -6.77
N ASN A 27 7.64 -8.57 -6.08
CA ASN A 27 7.49 -9.21 -4.77
C ASN A 27 8.46 -8.67 -3.69
N ALA A 28 8.87 -7.41 -3.81
CA ALA A 28 9.76 -6.74 -2.86
C ALA A 28 8.98 -6.19 -1.66
N TRP A 29 8.51 -7.09 -0.78
CA TRP A 29 7.59 -6.75 0.32
C TRP A 29 8.13 -5.71 1.29
N ASP A 30 9.40 -5.80 1.67
CA ASP A 30 10.02 -4.85 2.60
C ASP A 30 10.11 -3.44 1.98
N GLU A 31 10.45 -3.36 0.68
CA GLU A 31 10.45 -2.09 -0.04
C GLU A 31 9.02 -1.52 -0.17
N LEU A 32 8.04 -2.38 -0.47
CA LEU A 32 6.64 -1.97 -0.56
C LEU A 32 6.13 -1.38 0.76
N LEU A 33 6.51 -1.96 1.90
CA LEU A 33 6.19 -1.45 3.24
C LEU A 33 6.89 -0.12 3.52
N SER A 34 8.18 -0.01 3.23
CA SER A 34 8.93 1.25 3.42
C SER A 34 8.34 2.40 2.59
N LEU A 35 7.96 2.11 1.33
CA LEU A 35 7.33 3.10 0.44
C LEU A 35 5.93 3.50 0.92
N ASN A 36 5.17 2.56 1.51
CA ASN A 36 3.88 2.88 2.12
C ASN A 36 4.05 3.86 3.30
N ASP A 37 5.05 3.66 4.14
CA ASP A 37 5.33 4.57 5.26
C ASP A 37 5.68 5.98 4.77
N ASP A 38 6.45 6.08 3.68
CA ASP A 38 6.71 7.37 3.00
C ASP A 38 5.42 8.04 2.52
N LEU A 39 4.52 7.27 1.90
CA LEU A 39 3.25 7.78 1.40
C LEU A 39 2.34 8.27 2.56
N VAL A 40 2.31 7.56 3.69
CA VAL A 40 1.59 7.95 4.90
C VAL A 40 2.15 9.27 5.45
N ARG A 41 3.48 9.39 5.58
CA ARG A 41 4.12 10.63 6.04
C ARG A 41 3.78 11.84 5.14
N GLN A 42 3.75 11.66 3.83
CA GLN A 42 3.36 12.73 2.90
C GLN A 42 1.89 13.12 3.06
N ARG A 43 1.00 12.15 3.25
CA ARG A 43 -0.42 12.40 3.49
C ARG A 43 -0.63 13.18 4.79
N GLU A 44 0.07 12.82 5.86
CA GLU A 44 0.02 13.53 7.14
C GLU A 44 0.55 14.96 6.99
N ALA A 45 1.65 15.16 6.26
CA ALA A 45 2.18 16.48 5.98
C ALA A 45 1.21 17.36 5.18
N ILE A 46 0.47 16.79 4.22
CA ILE A 46 -0.61 17.51 3.50
C ILE A 46 -1.77 17.82 4.44
N ALA A 47 -2.18 16.88 5.30
CA ALA A 47 -3.29 17.07 6.24
C ALA A 47 -2.99 18.16 7.30
N ALA A 48 -1.71 18.39 7.62
CA ALA A 48 -1.26 19.46 8.49
C ALA A 48 -1.25 20.85 7.83
N LEU A 49 -1.40 20.94 6.49
CA LEU A 49 -1.48 22.22 5.80
C LEU A 49 -2.84 22.90 6.05
N PRO A 50 -2.90 24.24 6.02
CA PRO A 50 -4.15 24.95 6.15
C PRO A 50 -5.16 24.54 5.05
N PRO A 51 -6.45 24.40 5.37
CA PRO A 51 -7.47 23.91 4.42
C PRO A 51 -7.66 24.79 3.18
N THR A 52 -7.13 26.01 3.18
CA THR A 52 -7.16 26.92 2.02
C THR A 52 -6.07 26.62 0.98
N GLY A 53 -5.13 25.70 1.24
CA GLY A 53 -3.94 25.48 0.41
C GLY A 53 -4.23 25.14 -1.05
N ALA A 54 -5.23 24.29 -1.33
CA ALA A 54 -5.57 23.89 -2.71
C ALA A 54 -6.43 24.93 -3.45
N ALA A 55 -7.38 25.56 -2.75
CA ALA A 55 -8.30 26.55 -3.34
C ALA A 55 -7.60 27.85 -3.74
N GLN A 56 -6.45 28.15 -3.13
CA GLN A 56 -5.63 29.32 -3.44
C GLN A 56 -4.64 29.08 -4.61
N LEU A 57 -4.53 27.85 -5.13
CA LEU A 57 -3.65 27.55 -6.25
C LEU A 57 -4.20 28.10 -7.58
N PRO A 58 -3.34 28.48 -8.53
CA PRO A 58 -3.74 28.67 -9.91
C PRO A 58 -4.48 27.45 -10.48
N ILE A 59 -5.53 27.69 -11.27
CA ILE A 59 -6.35 26.64 -11.92
C ILE A 59 -5.50 25.53 -12.58
N PRO A 60 -4.40 25.82 -13.31
CA PRO A 60 -3.56 24.77 -13.90
C PRO A 60 -2.95 23.82 -12.86
N GLN A 61 -2.56 24.33 -11.69
CA GLN A 61 -1.99 23.52 -10.62
C GLN A 61 -3.06 22.67 -9.93
N GLN A 62 -4.26 23.21 -9.75
CA GLN A 62 -5.41 22.43 -9.24
C GLN A 62 -5.75 21.25 -10.19
N ALA A 63 -5.80 21.52 -11.50
CA ALA A 63 -6.04 20.50 -12.52
C ALA A 63 -4.94 19.43 -12.54
N ARG A 64 -3.67 19.83 -12.32
CA ARG A 64 -2.54 18.91 -12.21
C ARG A 64 -2.67 18.00 -10.99
N ILE A 65 -2.97 18.57 -9.81
CA ILE A 65 -3.22 17.78 -8.59
C ILE A 65 -4.36 16.77 -8.82
N GLY A 66 -5.47 17.20 -9.42
CA GLY A 66 -6.57 16.28 -9.75
C GLY A 66 -6.15 15.13 -10.67
N THR A 67 -5.20 15.37 -11.59
CA THR A 67 -4.64 14.32 -12.45
C THR A 67 -3.76 13.35 -11.66
N LEU A 68 -2.86 13.88 -10.82
CA LEU A 68 -1.99 13.08 -9.95
C LEU A 68 -2.81 12.19 -8.99
N ILE A 69 -3.92 12.70 -8.44
CA ILE A 69 -4.83 11.90 -7.59
C ILE A 69 -5.39 10.70 -8.36
N ARG A 70 -5.85 10.89 -9.60
CA ARG A 70 -6.37 9.79 -10.42
C ARG A 70 -5.28 8.78 -10.78
N GLU A 71 -4.07 9.24 -11.06
CA GLU A 71 -2.91 8.37 -11.29
C GLU A 71 -2.62 7.49 -10.07
N MET A 72 -2.56 8.09 -8.87
CA MET A 72 -2.36 7.36 -7.61
C MET A 72 -3.46 6.35 -7.32
N GLN A 73 -4.73 6.67 -7.61
CA GLN A 73 -5.84 5.72 -7.49
C GLN A 73 -5.66 4.52 -8.43
N GLY A 74 -5.19 4.75 -9.65
CA GLY A 74 -4.84 3.69 -10.59
C GLY A 74 -3.68 2.81 -10.09
N HIS A 75 -2.67 3.42 -9.46
CA HIS A 75 -1.55 2.69 -8.84
C HIS A 75 -2.02 1.80 -7.68
N ASP A 76 -2.84 2.34 -6.77
CA ASP A 76 -3.42 1.58 -5.65
C ASP A 76 -4.26 0.38 -6.13
N HIS A 77 -5.04 0.55 -7.20
CA HIS A 77 -5.76 -0.56 -7.81
C HIS A 77 -4.82 -1.67 -8.30
N ARG A 78 -3.78 -1.31 -9.06
CA ARG A 78 -2.78 -2.26 -9.58
C ARG A 78 -2.03 -2.99 -8.46
N ILE A 79 -1.67 -2.28 -7.39
CA ILE A 79 -1.03 -2.90 -6.22
C ILE A 79 -1.96 -3.98 -5.65
N ARG A 80 -3.25 -3.69 -5.48
CA ARG A 80 -4.21 -4.69 -4.96
C ARG A 80 -4.39 -5.90 -5.88
N GLU A 81 -4.38 -5.69 -7.19
CA GLU A 81 -4.45 -6.77 -8.18
C GLU A 81 -3.26 -7.73 -8.07
N VAL A 82 -2.07 -7.22 -7.76
CA VAL A 82 -0.84 -8.03 -7.62
C VAL A 82 -0.74 -8.67 -6.24
N VAL A 83 -0.95 -7.88 -5.17
CA VAL A 83 -0.72 -8.31 -3.79
C VAL A 83 -1.86 -9.21 -3.28
N GLY A 84 -3.11 -8.95 -3.70
CA GLY A 84 -4.30 -9.66 -3.23
C GLY A 84 -4.22 -11.18 -3.42
N PRO A 85 -4.01 -11.68 -4.65
CA PRO A 85 -3.92 -13.12 -4.91
C PRO A 85 -2.81 -13.81 -4.11
N MET A 86 -1.66 -13.17 -3.93
CA MET A 86 -0.57 -13.79 -3.18
C MET A 86 -0.84 -13.83 -1.67
N ARG A 87 -1.43 -12.77 -1.11
CA ARG A 87 -1.89 -12.76 0.28
C ARG A 87 -2.90 -13.90 0.52
N ASP A 88 -3.85 -14.07 -0.39
CA ASP A 88 -4.88 -15.11 -0.27
C ASP A 88 -4.26 -16.50 -0.36
N SER A 89 -3.29 -16.69 -1.26
CA SER A 89 -2.51 -17.94 -1.38
C SER A 89 -1.69 -18.25 -0.10
N LEU A 90 -1.04 -17.24 0.49
CA LEU A 90 -0.29 -17.39 1.74
C LEU A 90 -1.21 -17.77 2.91
N ARG A 91 -2.38 -17.11 3.00
CA ARG A 91 -3.40 -17.42 4.01
C ARG A 91 -3.87 -18.87 3.90
N ASP A 92 -4.13 -19.35 2.69
CA ASP A 92 -4.53 -20.75 2.45
C ASP A 92 -3.43 -21.75 2.84
N LEU A 93 -2.18 -21.42 2.54
CA LEU A 93 -1.03 -22.26 2.92
C LEU A 93 -0.89 -22.37 4.44
N LEU A 94 -0.98 -21.25 5.16
CA LEU A 94 -0.93 -21.23 6.62
C LEU A 94 -2.10 -22.02 7.23
N ALA A 95 -3.32 -21.81 6.74
CA ALA A 95 -4.51 -22.54 7.22
C ALA A 95 -4.44 -24.06 6.97
N ARG A 96 -3.72 -24.51 5.94
CA ARG A 96 -3.46 -25.94 5.71
C ARG A 96 -2.42 -26.49 6.69
N LYS A 97 -1.35 -25.73 6.97
CA LYS A 97 -0.32 -26.11 7.94
C LYS A 97 -0.88 -26.26 9.34
N ASP A 98 -1.74 -25.34 9.77
CA ASP A 98 -2.38 -25.40 11.09
C ASP A 98 -3.27 -26.64 11.23
N ARG A 99 -4.03 -26.99 10.18
CA ARG A 99 -4.82 -28.23 10.13
C ARG A 99 -3.96 -29.49 10.16
N SER A 100 -2.80 -29.48 9.50
CA SER A 100 -1.86 -30.61 9.55
C SER A 100 -1.31 -30.82 10.96
N LEU A 101 -0.93 -29.74 11.64
CA LEU A 101 -0.40 -29.81 13.00
C LEU A 101 -1.46 -30.28 14.01
N ASP A 102 -2.72 -29.89 13.83
CA ASP A 102 -3.83 -30.34 14.66
C ASP A 102 -4.12 -31.84 14.50
N LEU A 103 -4.08 -32.34 13.27
CA LEU A 103 -4.20 -33.78 12.98
C LEU A 103 -3.02 -34.57 13.55
N ASP A 104 -1.77 -34.11 13.35
CA ASP A 104 -0.58 -34.78 13.89
C ASP A 104 -0.61 -34.84 15.42
N ARG A 105 -1.10 -33.78 16.08
CA ARG A 105 -1.28 -33.75 17.53
C ARG A 105 -2.34 -34.74 18.01
N THR A 106 -3.47 -34.80 17.30
CA THR A 106 -4.60 -35.67 17.61
C THR A 106 -4.20 -37.14 17.43
N TYR A 107 -3.64 -37.50 16.28
CA TYR A 107 -3.20 -38.87 15.99
C TYR A 107 -1.96 -39.28 16.79
N GLY A 108 -1.05 -38.35 17.09
CA GLY A 108 0.10 -38.58 17.97
C GLY A 108 -0.31 -38.90 19.42
N ALA A 109 -1.31 -38.21 19.95
CA ALA A 109 -1.86 -38.48 21.28
C ALA A 109 -2.50 -39.87 21.37
N PHE A 110 -3.20 -40.32 20.32
CA PHE A 110 -3.74 -41.69 20.26
C PHE A 110 -2.67 -42.78 20.17
N ARG A 111 -1.46 -42.46 19.70
CA ARG A 111 -0.36 -43.43 19.55
C ARG A 111 0.45 -43.66 20.84
N GLN A 112 0.36 -42.76 21.83
CA GLN A 112 1.05 -42.87 23.13
C GLN A 112 0.15 -43.40 24.26
N SER A 113 -1.15 -43.58 24.02
CA SER A 113 -2.11 -44.13 24.99
C SER A 113 -2.26 -45.66 24.90
N ARG A 114 -1.25 -46.37 24.38
CA ARG A 114 -1.24 -47.85 24.29
C ARG A 114 -0.07 -48.44 25.04
#